data_AF-A0A7W0XBP0-F1
#
_entry.id   AF-A0A7W0XBP0-F1
#
_cell.length_a   1.000
_cell.length_b   1.000
_cell.length_c   1.000
_cell.angle_alpha   90.00
_cell.angle_beta   90.00
_cell.angle_gamma   90.00
#
_symmetry.space_group_name_H-M   'P 1'
#
loop_
_entity.id
_entity.type
_entity.pdbx_description
1 polymer ?
#
loop_
_entity_poly.entity_id
_entity_poly.type
_entity_poly.pdbx_seq_one_letter_code
_entity_poly.pdbx_strand_id
1 'polypeptide(L)'
;MTHAEFDLRQAVTFLPEPVRRAMLLGLRSGWYVIKAEGYESPTGMCPLVAAAKIAGVWRDGHAADGGVDWGDETRPNKRCFEFAVAFDLYAGEVGTDVAVDVVLAELDSEQRALAA
;
A
#
# COMPACT_ATOMS: atom_id res chain seq x y z
N MET A 1 -0.22 -13.55 -15.69
CA MET A 1 -0.15 -12.14 -15.28
C MET A 1 -1.17 -11.35 -16.08
N THR A 2 -2.20 -10.83 -15.40
CA THR A 2 -3.17 -9.91 -16.02
C THR A 2 -2.55 -8.52 -16.16
N HIS A 3 -3.20 -7.61 -16.90
CA HIS A 3 -2.74 -6.21 -16.97
C HIS A 3 -2.78 -5.55 -15.58
N ALA A 4 -3.86 -5.77 -14.83
CA ALA A 4 -4.00 -5.27 -13.46
C ALA A 4 -2.93 -5.83 -12.50
N GLU A 5 -2.55 -7.10 -12.62
CA GLU A 5 -1.43 -7.65 -11.83
C GLU A 5 -0.11 -6.93 -12.13
N PHE A 6 0.17 -6.71 -13.43
CA PHE A 6 1.38 -5.99 -13.85
C PHE A 6 1.39 -4.55 -13.31
N ASP A 7 0.27 -3.85 -13.42
CA ASP A 7 0.13 -2.47 -12.91
C ASP A 7 0.31 -2.41 -11.40
N LEU A 8 -0.25 -3.36 -10.65
CA LEU A 8 -0.07 -3.45 -9.20
C LEU A 8 1.41 -3.65 -8.83
N ARG A 9 2.10 -4.60 -9.47
CA ARG A 9 3.53 -4.84 -9.21
C ARG A 9 4.36 -3.59 -9.49
N GLN A 10 4.14 -2.97 -10.64
CA GLN A 10 4.82 -1.73 -11.01
C GLN A 10 4.54 -0.60 -10.01
N ALA A 11 3.29 -0.45 -9.56
CA ALA A 11 2.93 0.55 -8.57
C ALA A 11 3.65 0.30 -7.22
N VAL A 12 3.78 -0.96 -6.79
CA VAL A 12 4.57 -1.32 -5.59
C VAL A 12 6.04 -0.93 -5.76
N THR A 13 6.66 -1.25 -6.90
CA THR A 13 8.06 -0.88 -7.20
C THR A 13 8.27 0.64 -7.18
N PHE A 14 7.28 1.44 -7.56
CA PHE A 14 7.40 2.90 -7.58
C PHE A 14 7.00 3.60 -6.29
N LEU A 15 6.52 2.89 -5.27
CA LEU A 15 6.28 3.48 -3.97
C LEU A 15 7.58 4.01 -3.37
N PRO A 16 7.55 5.14 -2.63
CA PRO A 16 8.71 5.60 -1.87
C PRO A 16 9.21 4.54 -0.89
N GLU A 17 10.52 4.45 -0.72
CA GLU A 17 11.14 3.44 0.15
C GLU A 17 10.59 3.43 1.60
N PRO A 18 10.36 4.59 2.27
CA PRO A 18 9.75 4.59 3.59
C PRO A 18 8.34 3.98 3.59
N VAL A 19 7.57 4.23 2.54
CA VAL A 19 6.20 3.69 2.38
C VAL A 19 6.26 2.18 2.17
N ARG A 20 7.15 1.67 1.31
CA ARG A 20 7.33 0.22 1.09
C ARG A 20 7.68 -0.53 2.38
N ARG A 21 8.65 0.00 3.14
CA ARG A 21 9.06 -0.61 4.42
C ARG A 21 7.90 -0.66 5.42
N ALA A 22 7.20 0.45 5.58
CA ALA A 22 6.05 0.53 6.47
C ALA A 22 4.90 -0.40 6.02
N MET A 23 4.67 -0.51 4.70
CA MET A 23 3.65 -1.38 4.13
C MET A 23 3.98 -2.85 4.37
N LEU A 24 5.22 -3.27 4.17
CA LEU A 24 5.62 -4.65 4.44
C LEU A 24 5.41 -5.01 5.91
N LEU A 25 5.79 -4.11 6.83
CA LEU A 25 5.55 -4.30 8.26
C LEU A 25 4.06 -4.34 8.59
N GLY A 26 3.26 -3.44 8.01
CA GLY A 26 1.82 -3.38 8.21
C GLY A 26 1.11 -4.65 7.76
N LEU A 27 1.39 -5.11 6.54
CA LEU A 27 0.78 -6.32 5.98
C LEU A 27 1.20 -7.59 6.74
N ARG A 28 2.45 -7.67 7.22
CA ARG A 28 2.93 -8.84 8.00
C ARG A 28 2.49 -8.86 9.46
N SER A 29 2.12 -7.71 10.02
CA SER A 29 1.81 -7.60 11.45
C SER A 29 0.58 -8.42 11.89
N GLY A 30 -0.37 -8.64 10.97
CA GLY A 30 -1.68 -9.20 11.30
C GLY A 30 -2.56 -8.27 12.15
N TRP A 31 -2.13 -7.02 12.39
CA TRP A 31 -2.88 -6.04 13.19
C TRP A 31 -4.05 -5.40 12.45
N TYR A 32 -4.02 -5.45 11.11
CA TYR A 32 -4.99 -4.76 10.27
C TYR A 32 -5.71 -5.75 9.35
N VAL A 33 -7.03 -5.61 9.26
CA VAL A 33 -7.82 -6.26 8.22
C VAL A 33 -7.70 -5.43 6.95
N ILE A 34 -7.13 -6.02 5.90
CA ILE A 34 -6.92 -5.33 4.62
C ILE A 34 -8.17 -5.49 3.76
N LYS A 35 -8.57 -4.40 3.10
CA LYS A 35 -9.70 -4.35 2.17
C LYS A 35 -9.37 -3.47 0.97
N ALA A 36 -10.06 -3.73 -0.13
CA ALA A 36 -10.13 -2.86 -1.29
C ALA A 36 -11.32 -1.89 -1.17
N GLU A 37 -11.39 -0.94 -2.09
CA GLU A 37 -12.47 0.05 -2.25
C GLU A 37 -12.58 1.03 -1.08
N GLY A 38 -11.47 1.74 -0.83
CA GLY A 38 -11.42 2.85 0.11
C GLY A 38 -10.23 2.81 1.06
N TYR A 39 -9.91 3.95 1.66
CA TYR A 39 -8.75 4.08 2.54
C TYR A 39 -8.98 3.43 3.91
N GLU A 40 -10.09 3.73 4.59
CA GLU A 40 -10.38 3.21 5.92
C GLU A 40 -11.90 3.04 6.12
N SER A 41 -12.29 1.94 6.77
CA SER A 41 -13.67 1.62 7.14
C SER A 41 -13.70 0.88 8.48
N PRO A 42 -14.88 0.72 9.12
CA PRO A 42 -14.99 -0.06 10.36
C PRO A 42 -14.58 -1.53 10.23
N THR A 43 -14.55 -2.09 9.01
CA THR A 43 -14.31 -3.51 8.74
C THR A 43 -12.95 -3.79 8.11
N GLY A 44 -12.16 -2.76 7.82
CA GLY A 44 -10.83 -2.90 7.25
C GLY A 44 -10.31 -1.62 6.60
N MET A 45 -9.10 -1.69 6.04
CA MET A 45 -8.42 -0.54 5.46
C MET A 45 -7.54 -0.92 4.26
N CYS A 46 -7.24 0.08 3.45
CA CYS A 46 -6.26 -0.01 2.36
C CYS A 46 -4.85 -0.34 2.93
N PRO A 47 -4.00 -1.09 2.19
CA PRO A 47 -2.61 -1.32 2.58
C PRO A 47 -1.83 -0.04 2.91
N LEU A 48 -2.12 1.09 2.23
CA LEU A 48 -1.46 2.36 2.51
C LEU A 48 -1.83 2.93 3.87
N VAL A 49 -3.07 2.77 4.31
CA VAL A 49 -3.48 3.23 5.64
C VAL A 49 -2.84 2.37 6.72
N ALA A 50 -2.79 1.04 6.53
CA ALA A 50 -2.04 0.16 7.42
C ALA A 50 -0.57 0.57 7.51
N ALA A 51 0.06 0.88 6.37
CA ALA A 51 1.43 1.36 6.30
C ALA A 51 1.60 2.72 7.03
N ALA A 52 0.71 3.68 6.78
CA ALA A 52 0.75 5.00 7.39
C ALA A 52 0.57 4.94 8.92
N LYS A 53 -0.28 4.04 9.41
CA LYS A 53 -0.46 3.77 10.84
C LYS A 53 0.78 3.16 11.48
N ILE A 54 1.43 2.20 10.81
CA ILE A 54 2.72 1.66 11.27
C ILE A 54 3.79 2.75 11.33
N ALA A 55 3.84 3.63 10.34
CA ALA A 55 4.78 4.75 10.30
C ALA A 55 4.44 5.87 11.29
N GLY A 56 3.27 5.82 11.95
CA GLY A 56 2.82 6.85 12.88
C GLY A 56 2.41 8.17 12.22
N VAL A 57 2.10 8.16 10.91
CA VAL A 57 1.78 9.38 10.14
C VAL A 57 0.30 9.54 9.82
N TRP A 58 -0.53 8.54 10.12
CA TRP A 58 -1.97 8.58 9.89
C TRP A 58 -2.72 9.28 11.04
N ARG A 59 -3.40 10.40 10.76
CA ARG A 59 -4.24 11.14 11.71
C ARG A 59 -5.41 11.78 10.96
N ASP A 60 -6.57 11.86 11.62
CA ASP A 60 -7.77 12.54 11.11
C ASP A 60 -8.11 12.18 9.65
N GLY A 61 -7.99 10.89 9.30
CA GLY A 61 -8.34 10.36 7.98
C GLY A 61 -7.33 10.62 6.85
N HIS A 62 -6.12 11.10 7.15
CA HIS A 62 -5.09 11.37 6.15
C HIS A 62 -3.66 11.16 6.70
N ALA A 63 -2.66 11.20 5.82
CA ALA A 63 -1.23 11.05 6.16
C ALA A 63 -0.59 12.36 6.66
N ALA A 64 -1.12 12.92 7.76
CA ALA A 64 -0.83 14.26 8.27
C ALA A 64 0.66 14.62 8.44
N ASP A 65 1.52 13.67 8.85
CA ASP A 65 2.95 13.91 9.10
C ASP A 65 3.88 13.24 8.07
N GLY A 66 3.32 12.67 6.99
CA GLY A 66 4.09 11.84 6.07
C GLY A 66 5.01 12.63 5.13
N GLY A 67 4.89 13.95 5.06
CA GLY A 67 5.72 14.77 4.17
C GLY A 67 5.60 14.35 2.70
N VAL A 68 6.68 14.47 1.94
CA VAL A 68 6.68 14.25 0.48
C VAL A 68 6.42 12.80 0.07
N ASP A 69 6.75 11.83 0.94
CA ASP A 69 6.63 10.40 0.61
C ASP A 69 5.17 9.92 0.62
N TRP A 70 4.36 10.47 1.52
CA TRP A 70 2.94 10.09 1.65
C TRP A 70 2.00 11.14 1.04
N GLY A 71 2.43 12.41 1.03
CA GLY A 71 1.60 13.56 0.69
C GLY A 71 0.80 14.08 1.88
N ASP A 72 -0.10 15.02 1.60
CA ASP A 72 -1.04 15.62 2.56
C ASP A 72 -2.49 15.44 2.07
N GLU A 73 -3.47 15.89 2.88
CA GLU A 73 -4.90 15.80 2.56
C GLU A 73 -5.24 16.42 1.19
N THR A 74 -4.58 17.52 0.83
CA THR A 74 -4.84 18.27 -0.41
C THR A 74 -3.99 17.79 -1.58
N ARG A 75 -2.85 17.16 -1.29
CA ARG A 75 -1.84 16.73 -2.25
C ARG A 75 -1.30 15.37 -1.85
N PRO A 76 -2.06 14.28 -2.08
CA PRO A 76 -1.56 12.94 -1.86
C PRO A 76 -0.36 12.68 -2.77
N ASN A 77 0.60 11.89 -2.29
CA ASN A 77 1.72 11.48 -3.13
C ASN A 77 1.17 10.68 -4.33
N LYS A 78 1.54 11.08 -5.55
CA LYS A 78 1.04 10.48 -6.79
C LYS A 78 1.27 8.97 -6.84
N ARG A 79 2.42 8.47 -6.36
CA ARG A 79 2.73 7.04 -6.35
C ARG A 79 1.90 6.25 -5.36
N CYS A 80 1.61 6.85 -4.19
CA CYS A 80 0.66 6.27 -3.24
C CYS A 80 -0.74 6.19 -3.88
N PHE A 81 -1.20 7.26 -4.54
CA PHE A 81 -2.49 7.23 -5.23
C PHE A 81 -2.56 6.17 -6.33
N GLU A 82 -1.53 6.09 -7.19
CA GLU A 82 -1.43 5.08 -8.25
C GLU A 82 -1.47 3.66 -7.69
N PHE A 83 -0.78 3.40 -6.57
CA PHE A 83 -0.85 2.12 -5.87
C PHE A 83 -2.27 1.81 -5.38
N ALA A 84 -2.95 2.76 -4.73
CA ALA A 84 -4.30 2.54 -4.21
C ALA A 84 -5.26 2.11 -5.32
N VAL A 85 -5.20 2.79 -6.46
CA VAL A 85 -6.01 2.48 -7.64
C VAL A 85 -5.66 1.09 -8.21
N ALA A 86 -4.37 0.79 -8.41
CA ALA A 86 -3.95 -0.49 -8.95
C ALA A 86 -4.32 -1.67 -8.03
N PHE A 87 -4.23 -1.47 -6.71
CA PHE A 87 -4.64 -2.45 -5.71
C PHE A 87 -6.14 -2.72 -5.78
N ASP A 88 -6.98 -1.67 -5.79
CA ASP A 88 -8.43 -1.82 -5.87
C ASP A 88 -8.86 -2.52 -7.16
N LEU A 89 -8.28 -2.15 -8.31
CA LEU A 89 -8.57 -2.78 -9.60
C LEU A 89 -8.22 -4.27 -9.58
N TYR A 90 -7.01 -4.64 -9.15
CA TYR A 90 -6.61 -6.03 -9.12
C TYR A 90 -7.37 -6.85 -8.07
N ALA A 91 -7.59 -6.29 -6.88
CA ALA A 91 -8.40 -6.92 -5.85
C ALA A 91 -9.86 -7.15 -6.30
N GLY A 92 -10.41 -6.27 -7.13
CA GLY A 92 -11.71 -6.48 -7.77
C GLY A 92 -11.75 -7.66 -8.74
N GLU A 93 -10.62 -8.00 -9.38
CA GLU A 93 -10.51 -9.15 -10.28
C GLU A 93 -10.32 -10.47 -9.53
N VAL A 94 -9.45 -10.50 -8.49
CA VAL A 94 -8.97 -11.74 -7.88
C VAL A 94 -9.30 -11.90 -6.39
N GLY A 95 -9.88 -10.88 -5.77
CA GLY A 95 -10.08 -10.79 -4.32
C GLY A 95 -8.90 -10.17 -3.58
N THR A 96 -9.18 -9.59 -2.41
CA THR A 96 -8.19 -8.85 -1.61
C THR A 96 -7.02 -9.71 -1.14
N ASP A 97 -7.26 -10.95 -0.71
CA ASP A 97 -6.20 -11.81 -0.15
C ASP A 97 -5.11 -12.09 -1.20
N VAL A 98 -5.52 -12.41 -2.43
CA VAL A 98 -4.59 -12.66 -3.55
C VAL A 98 -3.85 -11.38 -3.94
N ALA A 99 -4.52 -10.22 -3.95
CA ALA A 99 -3.86 -8.94 -4.21
C ALA A 99 -2.80 -8.62 -3.13
N VAL A 100 -3.09 -8.89 -1.86
CA VAL A 100 -2.13 -8.73 -0.75
C VAL A 100 -0.92 -9.64 -0.93
N ASP A 101 -1.11 -10.89 -1.34
CA ASP A 101 -0.01 -11.83 -1.60
C ASP A 101 0.94 -11.31 -2.70
N VAL A 102 0.38 -10.72 -3.78
CA VAL A 102 1.19 -10.09 -4.84
C VAL A 102 1.99 -8.91 -4.31
N VAL A 103 1.37 -8.03 -3.52
CA VAL A 103 2.05 -6.88 -2.90
C VAL A 103 3.19 -7.35 -1.98
N LEU A 104 2.95 -8.35 -1.13
CA LEU A 104 3.96 -8.90 -0.23
C LEU A 104 5.14 -9.50 -1.00
N ALA A 105 4.87 -10.29 -2.05
CA ALA A 105 5.91 -10.89 -2.87
C ALA A 105 6.80 -9.84 -3.55
N GLU A 106 6.19 -8.74 -4.03
CA GLU A 106 6.92 -7.64 -4.67
C GLU A 106 7.75 -6.85 -3.66
N LEU A 107 7.19 -6.50 -2.49
CA LEU A 107 7.93 -5.83 -1.41
C LEU A 107 9.13 -6.64 -0.92
N ASP A 108 9.00 -7.97 -0.82
CA ASP A 108 10.12 -8.85 -0.47
C ASP A 108 11.21 -8.90 -1.54
N SER A 109 10.82 -8.82 -2.81
CA SER A 109 11.77 -8.76 -3.93
C SER A 109 12.63 -7.50 -3.85
N GLU A 110 11.99 -6.35 -3.63
CA GLU A 110 12.68 -5.05 -3.49
C GLU A 110 13.61 -5.03 -2.29
N GLN A 111 13.22 -5.60 -1.15
CA GLN A 111 14.10 -5.69 0.02
C GLN A 111 15.35 -6.53 -0.25
N ARG A 112 15.22 -7.65 -0.98
CA ARG A 112 16.38 -8.47 -1.37
C ARG A 112 17.30 -7.72 -2.33
N ALA A 113 16.74 -6.97 -3.28
CA ALA A 113 17.52 -6.17 -4.23
C ALA A 113 18.33 -5.06 -3.54
N LEU A 114 17.82 -4.48 -2.43
CA LEU A 114 18.52 -3.47 -1.64
C LEU A 114 19.60 -4.04 -0.71
N ALA A 115 19.58 -5.34 -0.43
CA ALA A 115 20.54 -6.00 0.45
C ALA A 115 21.73 -6.64 -0.30
N ALA A 116 21.68 -6.66 -1.63
CA ALA A 116 22.69 -7.22 -2.53
C ALA A 116 23.68 -6.14 -3.01
#